data_AF-A4FAV5-F1
#
_entry.id   AF-A4FAV5-F1
#
_cell.length_a   1.000
_cell.length_b   1.000
_cell.length_c   1.000
_cell.angle_alpha   90.00
_cell.angle_beta   90.00
_cell.angle_gamma   90.00
#
_symmetry.space_group_name_H-M   'P 1'
#
loop_
_entity.id
_entity.type
_entity.pdbx_description
1 polymer ?
#
loop_
_entity_poly.entity_id
_entity_poly.type
_entity_poly.pdbx_seq_one_letter_code
_entity_poly.pdbx_strand_id
1 'polypeptide(L)'
;MAQPQTGQTQTGSTESGQETRRVPDSRTGGASPARLADETSQGRTSIAASVVQKIAGIAAKEISGVHAMGGGVSRAFGALRERIPGGSAASSTSGVQVEVGEKQAAVDLDIVVEYGASIVDLARAVRRNVIGAVERMTGLEVIEVNISVNDIHLPSEDEESDGTAPASRVE
;
A
#
# COMPACT_ATOMS: atom_id res chain seq x y z
N MET A 1 -63.34 -24.75 50.21
CA MET A 1 -62.70 -25.03 51.52
C MET A 1 -61.33 -24.36 51.51
N ALA A 2 -60.97 -23.75 52.65
CA ALA A 2 -59.70 -23.11 53.02
C ALA A 2 -59.34 -21.77 52.35
N GLN A 3 -59.07 -20.80 53.23
CA GLN A 3 -58.86 -19.36 53.03
C GLN A 3 -57.33 -19.02 52.93
N PRO A 4 -56.85 -17.78 53.22
CA PRO A 4 -56.05 -16.94 52.32
C PRO A 4 -54.61 -16.69 52.85
N GLN A 5 -53.86 -15.73 52.28
CA GLN A 5 -53.05 -14.69 52.97
C GLN A 5 -51.96 -14.11 52.03
N THR A 6 -52.10 -12.84 51.62
CA THR A 6 -51.36 -11.64 52.09
C THR A 6 -49.86 -11.59 51.76
N GLY A 7 -49.52 -10.61 50.93
CA GLY A 7 -48.17 -10.07 50.75
C GLY A 7 -48.26 -8.68 50.12
N GLN A 8 -48.35 -7.66 50.98
CA GLN A 8 -48.29 -6.24 50.61
C GLN A 8 -46.83 -5.79 50.54
N THR A 9 -46.49 -5.00 49.53
CA THR A 9 -45.57 -3.85 49.62
C THR A 9 -45.87 -2.95 48.41
N GLN A 10 -46.55 -1.81 48.55
CA GLN A 10 -45.99 -0.46 48.81
C GLN A 10 -44.66 -0.25 48.06
N THR A 11 -44.49 0.72 47.18
CA THR A 11 -44.71 2.18 47.33
C THR A 11 -44.37 2.87 46.02
N GLY A 12 -45.00 4.01 45.73
CA GLY A 12 -44.40 5.01 44.82
C GLY A 12 -45.34 5.60 43.77
N SER A 13 -46.26 6.45 44.22
CA SER A 13 -46.84 7.54 43.43
C SER A 13 -45.76 8.51 42.94
N THR A 14 -45.95 9.12 41.76
CA THR A 14 -46.04 10.59 41.59
C THR A 14 -45.79 11.03 40.13
N GLU A 15 -46.87 11.58 39.55
CA GLU A 15 -47.02 12.75 38.67
C GLU A 15 -46.29 12.90 37.32
N SER A 16 -47.15 13.14 36.33
CA SER A 16 -46.92 13.81 35.06
C SER A 16 -46.24 15.18 35.21
N GLY A 17 -45.23 15.43 34.38
CA GLY A 17 -44.66 16.75 34.14
C GLY A 17 -44.16 16.85 32.70
N GLN A 18 -44.92 17.53 31.85
CA GLN A 18 -44.48 17.96 30.53
C GLN A 18 -43.40 19.03 30.70
N GLU A 19 -42.19 18.80 30.18
CA GLU A 19 -41.23 19.87 29.95
C GLU A 19 -40.57 19.72 28.58
N THR A 20 -41.03 20.55 27.65
CA THR A 20 -40.41 20.85 26.35
C THR A 20 -38.99 21.39 26.55
N ARG A 21 -37.99 20.52 26.47
CA ARG A 21 -36.59 20.95 26.32
C ARG A 21 -36.27 21.17 24.85
N ARG A 22 -36.42 22.41 24.38
CA ARG A 22 -35.85 22.88 23.12
C ARG A 22 -34.32 22.73 23.19
N VAL A 23 -33.76 21.89 22.32
CA VAL A 23 -32.32 21.86 22.06
C VAL A 23 -31.98 23.00 21.09
N PRO A 24 -30.94 23.82 21.39
CA PRO A 24 -30.54 24.94 20.56
C PRO A 24 -29.83 24.48 19.28
N ASP A 25 -30.27 25.08 18.17
CA ASP A 25 -29.63 25.13 16.85
C ASP A 25 -28.17 25.58 16.99
N SER A 26 -27.25 24.61 16.92
CA SER A 26 -25.82 24.85 16.93
C SER A 26 -25.37 25.18 15.51
N ARG A 27 -25.63 26.42 15.08
CA ARG A 27 -24.90 27.05 14.00
C ARG A 27 -23.47 27.33 14.46
N THR A 28 -22.57 26.40 14.18
CA THR A 28 -21.14 26.64 14.19
C THR A 28 -20.57 26.35 12.81
N GLY A 29 -20.19 27.44 12.14
CA GLY A 29 -19.06 27.58 11.23
C GLY A 29 -18.74 26.40 10.30
N GLY A 30 -18.91 26.63 9.01
CA GLY A 30 -18.33 25.80 7.97
C GLY A 30 -16.83 25.60 8.21
N ALA A 31 -16.48 24.41 8.69
CA ALA A 31 -15.21 23.80 8.39
C ALA A 31 -15.46 22.90 7.18
N SER A 32 -15.28 23.46 6.00
CA SER A 32 -15.21 22.68 4.77
C SER A 32 -14.19 21.55 4.98
N PRO A 33 -14.57 20.27 4.77
CA PRO A 33 -13.62 19.18 4.88
C PRO A 33 -12.55 19.34 3.79
N ALA A 34 -11.28 19.21 4.21
CA ALA A 34 -10.06 19.03 3.43
C ALA A 34 -10.16 19.36 1.93
N ARG A 35 -9.65 20.53 1.52
CA ARG A 35 -9.32 20.75 0.11
C ARG A 35 -8.13 19.84 -0.24
N LEU A 36 -8.41 18.82 -1.05
CA LEU A 36 -7.39 17.96 -1.65
C LEU A 36 -6.45 18.79 -2.53
N ALA A 37 -5.15 18.57 -2.32
CA ALA A 37 -4.00 18.78 -3.21
C ALA A 37 -4.02 19.99 -4.17
N ASP A 38 -3.33 21.05 -3.74
CA ASP A 38 -2.40 21.88 -4.52
C ASP A 38 -2.88 22.44 -5.88
N GLU A 39 -3.95 23.23 -5.86
CA GLU A 39 -4.06 24.42 -6.71
C GLU A 39 -4.15 25.63 -5.79
N THR A 40 -3.05 25.95 -5.13
CA THR A 40 -2.91 27.26 -4.50
C THR A 40 -2.64 28.27 -5.62
N SER A 41 -3.01 29.54 -5.45
CA SER A 41 -2.62 30.61 -6.37
C SER A 41 -1.09 30.82 -6.47
N GLN A 42 -0.28 29.92 -5.87
CA GLN A 42 1.16 29.99 -5.72
C GLN A 42 1.91 28.99 -6.64
N GLY A 43 1.23 28.10 -7.38
CA GLY A 43 1.88 27.24 -8.38
C GLY A 43 1.22 25.89 -8.59
N ARG A 44 1.85 25.06 -9.45
CA ARG A 44 1.47 23.66 -9.71
C ARG A 44 2.65 22.74 -9.41
N THR A 45 2.42 21.75 -8.55
CA THR A 45 3.35 20.65 -8.31
C THR A 45 3.02 19.48 -9.23
N SER A 46 4.02 18.93 -9.94
CA SER A 46 3.86 17.72 -10.76
C SER A 46 4.89 16.68 -10.33
N ILE A 47 4.43 15.45 -10.12
CA ILE A 47 5.28 14.34 -9.68
C ILE A 47 5.56 13.44 -10.87
N ALA A 48 6.83 13.17 -11.14
CA ALA A 48 7.22 12.29 -12.24
C ALA A 48 6.84 10.83 -11.92
N ALA A 49 6.39 10.09 -12.93
CA ALA A 49 6.10 8.66 -12.80
C ALA A 49 7.28 7.86 -12.20
N SER A 50 8.51 8.23 -12.53
CA SER A 50 9.73 7.61 -12.00
C SER A 50 9.91 7.76 -10.48
N VAL A 51 9.33 8.80 -9.87
CA VAL A 51 9.34 8.97 -8.41
C VAL A 51 8.33 8.02 -7.77
N VAL A 52 7.11 7.96 -8.32
CA VAL A 52 6.06 7.04 -7.84
C VAL A 52 6.49 5.58 -8.00
N GLN A 53 7.15 5.25 -9.11
CA GLN A 53 7.74 3.94 -9.37
C GLN A 53 8.78 3.52 -8.32
N LYS A 54 9.61 4.47 -7.85
CA LYS A 54 10.57 4.20 -6.77
C LYS A 54 9.86 3.94 -5.44
N ILE A 55 8.86 4.76 -5.11
CA ILE A 55 8.08 4.61 -3.88
C ILE A 55 7.37 3.25 -3.88
N ALA A 56 6.66 2.92 -4.96
CA ALA A 56 5.95 1.65 -5.10
C ALA A 56 6.89 0.45 -5.03
N GLY A 57 8.06 0.52 -5.68
CA GLY A 57 9.08 -0.51 -5.63
C GLY A 57 9.64 -0.75 -4.23
N ILE A 58 9.98 0.32 -3.51
CA ILE A 58 10.46 0.21 -2.13
C ILE A 58 9.36 -0.37 -1.23
N ALA A 59 8.15 0.18 -1.30
CA ALA A 59 7.02 -0.28 -0.50
C ALA A 59 6.65 -1.75 -0.78
N ALA A 60 6.75 -2.21 -2.03
CA ALA A 60 6.50 -3.61 -2.34
C ALA A 60 7.58 -4.54 -1.74
N LYS A 61 8.86 -4.15 -1.81
CA LYS A 61 9.99 -4.94 -1.26
C LYS A 61 10.03 -5.00 0.26
N GLU A 62 9.38 -4.06 0.96
CA GLU A 62 9.28 -4.08 2.43
C GLU A 62 8.40 -5.21 2.96
N ILE A 63 7.56 -5.82 2.10
CA ILE A 63 6.68 -6.90 2.50
C ILE A 63 7.44 -8.23 2.52
N SER A 64 7.51 -8.87 3.69
CA SER A 64 8.07 -10.20 3.86
C SER A 64 7.42 -11.22 2.92
N GLY A 65 8.23 -12.05 2.25
CA GLY A 65 7.78 -12.99 1.24
C GLY A 65 7.88 -12.45 -0.20
N VAL A 66 8.17 -11.17 -0.41
CA VAL A 66 8.59 -10.65 -1.72
C VAL A 66 10.11 -10.82 -1.84
N HIS A 67 10.55 -11.82 -2.61
CA HIS A 67 11.97 -12.08 -2.83
C HIS A 67 12.58 -11.04 -3.78
N ALA A 68 11.90 -10.78 -4.91
CA ALA A 68 12.39 -9.86 -5.92
C ALA A 68 11.24 -9.26 -6.76
N MET A 69 11.57 -8.26 -7.56
CA MET A 69 10.66 -7.61 -8.49
C MET A 69 11.20 -7.66 -9.92
N GLY A 70 10.31 -7.84 -10.89
CA GLY A 70 10.61 -8.01 -12.31
C GLY A 70 10.90 -9.46 -12.70
N GLY A 71 10.67 -9.79 -13.98
CA GLY A 71 10.96 -11.12 -14.53
C GLY A 71 12.46 -11.40 -14.70
N GLY A 72 12.82 -12.66 -14.94
CA GLY A 72 14.21 -13.12 -15.04
C GLY A 72 15.07 -12.35 -16.06
N VAL A 73 14.49 -11.94 -17.19
CA VAL A 73 15.17 -11.11 -18.20
C VAL A 73 15.45 -9.68 -17.73
N SER A 74 14.55 -9.09 -16.95
CA SER A 74 14.71 -7.74 -16.38
C SER A 74 15.78 -7.73 -15.29
N ARG A 75 15.95 -8.83 -14.54
CA ARG A 75 17.06 -9.01 -13.59
C ARG A 75 18.40 -9.20 -14.30
N ALA A 76 18.45 -10.04 -15.34
CA ALA A 76 19.67 -10.27 -16.13
C ALA A 76 20.17 -8.98 -16.82
N PHE A 77 19.27 -8.15 -17.35
CA PHE A 77 19.63 -6.86 -17.92
C PHE A 77 20.06 -5.83 -16.85
N GLY A 78 19.46 -5.86 -15.66
CA GLY A 78 19.87 -5.05 -14.52
C GLY A 78 21.30 -5.37 -14.05
N ALA A 79 21.60 -6.66 -13.89
CA ALA A 79 22.93 -7.14 -13.49
C ALA A 79 24.02 -6.82 -14.52
N LEU A 80 23.69 -6.87 -15.82
CA LEU A 80 24.62 -6.48 -16.88
C LEU A 80 24.82 -4.95 -16.94
N ARG A 81 23.78 -4.16 -16.63
CA ARG A 81 23.84 -2.68 -16.62
C ARG A 81 24.73 -2.13 -15.51
N GLU A 82 24.80 -2.80 -14.36
CA GLU A 82 25.69 -2.45 -13.25
C GLU A 82 27.19 -2.52 -13.65
N ARG A 83 27.51 -3.28 -14.72
CA ARG A 83 28.89 -3.51 -15.18
C ARG A 83 29.33 -2.60 -16.32
N ILE A 84 28.47 -1.69 -16.81
CA ILE A 84 28.78 -0.80 -17.94
C ILE A 84 28.96 0.65 -17.43
N PRO A 85 30.18 1.20 -17.42
CA PRO A 85 30.41 2.61 -17.10
C PRO A 85 29.76 3.50 -18.18
N GLY A 86 28.83 4.37 -17.77
CA GLY A 86 28.23 5.38 -18.66
C GLY A 86 26.89 5.02 -19.32
N GLY A 87 26.27 3.88 -18.99
CA GLY A 87 24.95 3.50 -19.51
C GLY A 87 23.79 4.28 -18.89
N SER A 88 23.59 5.53 -19.32
CA SER A 88 22.52 6.49 -18.92
C SER A 88 21.34 5.85 -18.18
N ALA A 89 21.30 6.06 -16.87
CA ALA A 89 20.28 5.55 -15.95
C ALA A 89 18.86 5.97 -16.34
N ALA A 90 18.15 5.14 -17.10
CA ALA A 90 16.69 5.12 -16.99
C ALA A 90 16.39 4.49 -15.64
N SER A 91 15.99 5.32 -14.69
CA SER A 91 15.76 5.00 -13.27
C SER A 91 14.49 4.15 -13.08
N SER A 92 14.32 3.09 -13.89
CA SER A 92 13.20 2.17 -13.80
C SER A 92 13.49 1.13 -12.72
N THR A 93 12.71 1.15 -11.64
CA THR A 93 12.66 0.00 -10.72
C THR A 93 12.20 -1.22 -11.53
N SER A 94 13.04 -2.25 -11.64
CA SER A 94 12.66 -3.47 -12.37
C SER A 94 11.36 -4.05 -11.82
N GLY A 95 10.39 -4.30 -12.71
CA GLY A 95 9.10 -4.92 -12.36
C GLY A 95 8.08 -4.01 -11.70
N VAL A 96 8.18 -2.69 -11.90
CA VAL A 96 7.17 -1.73 -11.43
C VAL A 96 6.83 -0.81 -12.58
N GLN A 97 5.62 -0.86 -13.12
CA GLN A 97 5.16 0.13 -14.08
C GLN A 97 4.13 1.04 -13.41
N VAL A 98 4.22 2.33 -13.71
CA VAL A 98 3.34 3.33 -13.11
C VAL A 98 2.87 4.30 -14.18
N GLU A 99 1.57 4.53 -14.18
CA GLU A 99 0.94 5.60 -14.93
C GLU A 99 0.43 6.64 -13.94
N VAL A 100 0.77 7.92 -14.17
CA VAL A 100 0.35 9.04 -13.33
C VAL A 100 -0.48 10.01 -14.15
N GLY A 101 -1.64 10.38 -13.60
CA GLY A 101 -2.44 11.52 -14.04
C GLY A 101 -2.14 12.75 -13.18
N GLU A 102 -3.03 13.73 -13.23
CA GLU A 102 -2.88 14.95 -12.42
C GLU A 102 -3.14 14.73 -10.93
N LYS A 103 -4.05 13.81 -10.61
CA LYS A 103 -4.48 13.49 -9.24
C LYS A 103 -4.47 11.99 -8.93
N GLN A 104 -4.26 11.16 -9.94
CA GLN A 104 -4.46 9.72 -9.85
C GLN A 104 -3.20 8.97 -10.27
N ALA A 105 -3.05 7.75 -9.74
CA ALA A 105 -1.99 6.83 -10.14
C ALA A 105 -2.52 5.39 -10.29
N ALA A 106 -2.00 4.69 -11.29
CA ALA A 106 -2.17 3.25 -11.47
C ALA A 106 -0.79 2.58 -11.38
N VAL A 107 -0.72 1.43 -10.70
CA VAL A 107 0.54 0.72 -10.46
C VAL A 107 0.41 -0.74 -10.86
N ASP A 108 1.31 -1.20 -11.71
CA ASP A 108 1.46 -2.61 -12.06
C ASP A 108 2.78 -3.14 -11.48
N LEU A 109 2.70 -4.26 -10.76
CA LEU A 109 3.83 -4.88 -10.07
C LEU A 109 4.05 -6.30 -10.59
N ASP A 110 5.29 -6.58 -10.96
CA ASP A 110 5.78 -7.92 -11.27
C ASP A 110 6.65 -8.40 -10.12
N ILE A 111 6.26 -9.48 -9.44
CA ILE A 111 6.97 -9.98 -8.27
C ILE A 111 7.35 -11.46 -8.39
N VAL A 112 8.45 -11.80 -7.72
CA VAL A 112 8.86 -13.17 -7.41
C VAL A 112 8.69 -13.36 -5.90
N VAL A 113 8.01 -14.43 -5.52
CA VAL A 113 7.62 -14.68 -4.12
C VAL A 113 8.46 -15.79 -3.51
N GLU A 114 8.66 -15.77 -2.20
CA GLU A 114 9.35 -16.85 -1.50
C GLU A 114 8.48 -18.11 -1.39
N TYR A 115 9.09 -19.28 -1.53
CA TYR A 115 8.41 -20.54 -1.28
C TYR A 115 7.81 -20.59 0.14
N GLY A 116 6.56 -21.03 0.23
CA GLY A 116 5.83 -21.15 1.50
C GLY A 116 5.02 -19.89 1.90
N ALA A 117 5.13 -18.78 1.16
CA ALA A 117 4.26 -17.62 1.37
C ALA A 117 2.85 -17.82 0.78
N SER A 118 1.82 -17.35 1.48
CA SER A 118 0.45 -17.27 0.94
C SER A 118 0.38 -16.13 -0.08
N ILE A 119 0.34 -16.47 -1.37
CA ILE A 119 0.31 -15.48 -2.47
C ILE A 119 -0.86 -14.50 -2.32
N VAL A 120 -2.03 -14.99 -1.89
CA VAL A 120 -3.23 -14.15 -1.73
C VAL A 120 -3.03 -13.11 -0.62
N ASP A 121 -2.50 -13.53 0.52
CA ASP A 121 -2.29 -12.63 1.66
C ASP A 121 -1.12 -11.68 1.40
N LEU A 122 -0.07 -12.18 0.75
CA LEU A 122 1.07 -11.39 0.30
C LEU A 122 0.61 -10.29 -0.67
N ALA A 123 -0.13 -10.64 -1.73
CA ALA A 123 -0.62 -9.67 -2.70
C ALA A 123 -1.58 -8.63 -2.06
N ARG A 124 -2.34 -9.02 -1.03
CA ARG A 124 -3.15 -8.07 -0.25
C ARG A 124 -2.28 -7.15 0.60
N ALA A 125 -1.23 -7.66 1.23
CA ALA A 125 -0.30 -6.88 2.04
C ALA A 125 0.48 -5.87 1.17
N VAL A 126 1.04 -6.33 0.04
CA VAL A 126 1.72 -5.49 -0.96
C VAL A 126 0.80 -4.38 -1.44
N ARG A 127 -0.44 -4.70 -1.86
CA ARG A 127 -1.43 -3.71 -2.28
C ARG A 127 -1.63 -2.61 -1.25
N ARG A 128 -1.92 -2.99 -0.01
CA ARG A 128 -2.16 -2.01 1.07
C ARG A 128 -0.93 -1.14 1.33
N ASN A 129 0.27 -1.72 1.32
CA ASN A 129 1.48 -0.96 1.60
C ASN A 129 1.82 0.02 0.47
N VAL A 130 1.71 -0.41 -0.78
CA VAL A 130 1.97 0.42 -1.96
C VAL A 130 0.96 1.56 -2.06
N ILE A 131 -0.34 1.28 -1.92
CA ILE A 131 -1.39 2.32 -1.90
C ILE A 131 -1.06 3.35 -0.82
N GLY A 132 -0.88 2.89 0.41
CA GLY A 132 -0.62 3.79 1.53
C GLY A 132 0.68 4.60 1.36
N ALA A 133 1.75 4.01 0.83
CA ALA A 133 3.01 4.72 0.63
C ALA A 133 2.88 5.81 -0.44
N VAL A 134 2.28 5.50 -1.59
CA VAL A 134 2.09 6.45 -2.69
C VAL A 134 1.17 7.58 -2.26
N GLU A 135 0.01 7.29 -1.69
CA GLU A 135 -0.95 8.31 -1.26
C GLU A 135 -0.34 9.24 -0.20
N ARG A 136 0.33 8.69 0.82
CA ARG A 136 0.94 9.50 1.90
C ARG A 136 2.09 10.38 1.41
N MET A 137 2.91 9.91 0.48
CA MET A 137 4.10 10.64 0.04
C MET A 137 3.81 11.63 -1.09
N THR A 138 2.84 11.33 -1.95
CA THR A 138 2.61 12.08 -3.20
C THR A 138 1.31 12.87 -3.21
N GLY A 139 0.35 12.48 -2.36
CA GLY A 139 -1.00 13.04 -2.39
C GLY A 139 -1.84 12.62 -3.60
N LEU A 140 -1.34 11.72 -4.45
CA LEU A 140 -2.10 11.11 -5.55
C LEU A 140 -3.05 10.04 -4.99
N GLU A 141 -4.24 9.93 -5.57
CA GLU A 141 -5.20 8.87 -5.34
C GLU A 141 -4.81 7.62 -6.16
N VAL A 142 -4.63 6.47 -5.50
CA VAL A 142 -4.29 5.23 -6.22
C VAL A 142 -5.57 4.53 -6.64
N ILE A 143 -5.84 4.51 -7.96
CA ILE A 143 -7.07 3.92 -8.49
C ILE A 143 -7.03 2.40 -8.49
N GLU A 144 -5.87 1.83 -8.80
CA GLU A 144 -5.66 0.39 -8.87
C GLU A 144 -4.20 0.03 -8.64
N VAL A 145 -4.01 -1.19 -8.14
CA VAL A 145 -2.69 -1.82 -8.04
C VAL A 145 -2.85 -3.27 -8.48
N ASN A 146 -2.26 -3.57 -9.64
CA ASN A 146 -2.23 -4.90 -10.22
C ASN A 146 -0.93 -5.60 -9.84
N ILE A 147 -1.01 -6.87 -9.49
CA ILE A 147 0.15 -7.66 -9.07
C ILE A 147 0.16 -8.96 -9.87
N SER A 148 1.21 -9.12 -10.67
CA SER A 148 1.57 -10.33 -11.38
C SER A 148 2.64 -11.06 -10.59
N VAL A 149 2.37 -12.32 -10.25
CA VAL A 149 3.36 -13.22 -9.63
C VAL A 149 3.97 -14.06 -10.73
N ASN A 150 5.22 -13.78 -11.07
CA ASN A 150 5.88 -14.37 -12.23
C ASN A 150 6.63 -15.66 -11.88
N ASP A 151 7.10 -15.79 -10.64
CA ASP A 151 7.88 -16.94 -10.21
C ASP A 151 7.86 -17.15 -8.69
N ILE A 152 8.32 -18.32 -8.23
CA ILE A 152 8.50 -18.67 -6.82
C ILE A 152 9.98 -19.01 -6.59
N HIS A 153 10.64 -18.28 -5.69
CA HIS A 153 12.01 -18.55 -5.27
C HIS A 153 12.07 -19.78 -4.39
N LEU A 154 12.81 -20.82 -4.82
CA LEU A 154 13.13 -21.96 -3.98
C LEU A 154 14.48 -21.73 -3.29
N PRO A 155 14.61 -22.05 -1.99
CA PRO A 155 15.87 -21.89 -1.25
C PRO A 155 17.02 -22.77 -1.77
N SER A 156 16.74 -23.70 -2.69
CA SER A 156 17.74 -24.57 -3.34
C SER A 156 18.46 -23.92 -4.51
N GLU A 157 17.93 -22.80 -5.04
CA GLU A 157 18.49 -22.10 -6.21
C GLU A 157 19.64 -21.13 -5.86
N ASP A 158 19.83 -20.84 -4.57
CA ASP A 158 20.89 -19.95 -4.07
C ASP A 158 22.29 -20.61 -4.14
N GLU A 159 22.37 -21.94 -4.22
CA GLU A 159 23.64 -22.69 -4.23
C GLU A 159 24.32 -22.76 -5.62
N GLU A 160 23.62 -22.40 -6.71
CA GLU A 160 24.16 -22.52 -8.08
C GLU A 160 24.58 -21.17 -8.72
N SER A 161 24.26 -20.03 -8.10
CA SER A 161 24.51 -18.70 -8.69
C SER A 161 25.76 -17.96 -8.18
N ASP A 162 26.43 -18.45 -7.13
CA ASP A 162 27.65 -17.83 -6.55
C ASP A 162 28.96 -18.61 -6.86
N GLY A 163 28.97 -19.37 -7.97
CA GLY A 163 29.98 -20.38 -8.26
C GLY A 163 30.91 -20.16 -9.47
N THR A 164 31.19 -18.94 -9.95
CA THR A 164 32.26 -18.79 -10.98
C THR A 164 33.14 -17.54 -10.85
N ALA A 165 34.22 -17.69 -10.08
CA ALA A 165 35.50 -16.99 -10.27
C ALA A 165 36.65 -17.95 -9.86
N PRO A 166 37.92 -17.81 -10.31
CA PRO A 166 38.51 -16.96 -11.36
C PRO A 166 39.61 -17.66 -12.22
N ALA A 167 40.21 -16.88 -13.13
CA ALA A 167 41.60 -16.98 -13.65
C ALA A 167 41.94 -17.99 -14.76
N SER A 168 41.92 -17.52 -16.02
CA SER A 168 42.82 -18.05 -17.06
C SER A 168 44.19 -17.35 -16.95
N ARG A 169 45.14 -18.01 -16.28
CA ARG A 169 46.57 -17.75 -16.46
C ARG A 169 47.01 -18.51 -17.72
N VAL A 170 47.58 -17.81 -18.70
CA VAL A 170 48.35 -18.43 -19.79
C VAL A 170 49.77 -17.89 -19.71
N GLU A 171 50.71 -18.80 -19.50
CA GLU A 171 52.13 -18.64 -19.81
C GLU A 171 52.36 -18.80 -21.31
#